data_AF-A0A924S1D3-F1
#
_entry.id   AF-A0A924S1D3-F1
#
_cell.length_a   1.000
_cell.length_b   1.000
_cell.length_c   1.000
_cell.angle_alpha   90.00
_cell.angle_beta   90.00
_cell.angle_gamma   90.00
#
_symmetry.space_group_name_H-M   'P 1'
#
loop_
_entity.id
_entity.type
_entity.pdbx_description
1 polymer ?
#
loop_
_entity_poly.entity_id
_entity_poly.type
_entity_poly.pdbx_seq_one_letter_code
_entity_poly.pdbx_strand_id
1 'polypeptide(L)'
;MSPVAPPPPAFPDATGNLLLPGPAGRLEVAVELPVRSEARRGLAVVCHPNPPDGGTMHNKVVTMTSRALAECGLTCVRFNFRG
;
A
#
# COMPACT_ATOMS: atom_id res chain seq x y z
N MET A 1 29.81 10.53 -2.93
CA MET A 1 29.21 9.24 -2.53
C MET A 1 27.76 9.51 -2.18
N SER A 2 26.80 9.03 -2.97
CA SER A 2 25.37 9.18 -2.61
C SER A 2 25.11 8.39 -1.32
N PRO A 3 24.33 8.93 -0.36
CA PRO A 3 23.99 8.19 0.83
C PRO A 3 23.23 6.92 0.44
N VAL A 4 23.65 5.78 1.00
CA VAL A 4 22.91 4.52 0.88
C VAL A 4 21.54 4.74 1.53
N ALA A 5 20.47 4.51 0.78
CA ALA A 5 19.12 4.60 1.32
C ALA A 5 18.97 3.60 2.48
N PRO A 6 18.26 3.96 3.56
CA PRO A 6 18.01 3.02 4.65
C PRO A 6 17.29 1.77 4.12
N PRO A 7 17.53 0.58 4.71
CA PRO A 7 16.85 -0.63 4.29
C PRO A 7 15.33 -0.44 4.40
N PRO A 8 14.53 -1.05 3.50
CA PRO A 8 13.09 -0.98 3.58
C PRO A 8 12.60 -1.64 4.89
N PRO A 9 11.47 -1.17 5.44
CA PRO A 9 10.85 -1.83 6.59
C PRO A 9 10.47 -3.28 6.23
N ALA A 10 10.42 -4.14 7.25
CA ALA A 10 9.86 -5.48 7.10
C ALA A 10 8.39 -5.40 6.64
N PHE A 11 7.96 -6.39 5.88
CA PHE A 11 6.55 -6.52 5.52
C PHE A 11 5.74 -6.88 6.77
N PRO A 12 4.58 -6.25 7.03
CA PRO A 12 3.86 -6.44 8.28
C PRO A 12 3.08 -7.77 8.30
N ASP A 13 2.96 -8.36 9.49
CA ASP A 13 2.14 -9.57 9.75
C ASP A 13 0.68 -9.24 10.12
N ALA A 14 0.34 -7.95 10.20
CA ALA A 14 -1.02 -7.44 10.45
C ALA A 14 -1.35 -6.28 9.50
N THR A 15 -2.64 -6.12 9.19
CA THR A 15 -3.14 -4.93 8.48
C THR A 15 -2.77 -3.66 9.23
N GLY A 16 -2.25 -2.65 8.53
CA GLY A 16 -1.79 -1.41 9.14
C GLY A 16 -0.99 -0.52 8.20
N ASN A 17 -0.42 0.55 8.74
CA ASN A 17 0.35 1.52 7.96
C ASN A 17 1.86 1.35 8.21
N LEU A 18 2.66 1.59 7.17
CA LEU A 18 4.11 1.67 7.22
C LEU A 18 4.62 2.83 6.37
N LEU A 19 5.86 3.23 6.62
CA LEU A 19 6.53 4.27 5.84
C LEU A 19 7.64 3.65 5.00
N LEU A 20 7.52 3.77 3.67
CA LEU A 20 8.47 3.22 2.72
C LEU A 20 9.39 4.34 2.18
N PRO A 21 10.72 4.17 2.17
CA PRO A 21 11.61 5.09 1.48
C PRO A 21 11.31 5.10 -0.02
N GLY A 22 10.96 6.26 -0.57
CA GLY A 22 10.72 6.47 -2.00
C GLY A 22 11.76 7.43 -2.62
N PRO A 23 11.77 7.56 -3.95
CA PRO A 23 12.75 8.38 -4.67
C PRO A 23 12.62 9.89 -4.40
N ALA A 24 11.52 10.34 -3.80
CA ALA A 24 11.24 11.74 -3.50
C ALA A 24 10.83 11.97 -2.03
N GLY A 25 11.25 11.08 -1.11
CA GLY A 25 10.87 11.13 0.30
C GLY A 25 10.15 9.86 0.76
N ARG A 26 9.63 9.89 1.99
CA ARG A 26 8.90 8.75 2.57
C ARG A 26 7.49 8.69 2.00
N LEU A 27 7.05 7.50 1.60
CA LEU A 27 5.69 7.21 1.19
C LEU A 27 4.93 6.59 2.37
N GLU A 28 3.74 7.12 2.66
CA GLU A 28 2.80 6.43 3.55
C GLU A 28 2.11 5.31 2.77
N VAL A 29 2.17 4.11 3.34
CA VAL A 29 1.68 2.88 2.74
C VAL A 29 0.73 2.20 3.72
N ALA A 30 -0.47 1.85 3.27
CA ALA A 30 -1.40 0.99 3.99
C ALA A 30 -1.35 -0.43 3.41
N VAL A 31 -1.18 -1.42 4.27
CA VAL A 31 -1.18 -2.84 3.92
C VAL A 31 -2.44 -3.48 4.48
N GLU A 32 -3.15 -4.21 3.63
CA GLU A 32 -4.34 -4.97 3.96
C GLU A 32 -4.06 -6.45 3.70
N LEU A 33 -4.11 -7.26 4.75
CA LEU A 33 -3.86 -8.69 4.66
C LEU A 33 -5.17 -9.46 4.46
N PRO A 34 -5.18 -10.51 3.62
CA PRO A 34 -6.31 -11.41 3.50
C PRO A 34 -6.46 -12.26 4.77
N VAL A 35 -7.61 -12.91 4.93
CA VAL A 35 -7.77 -13.96 5.95
C VAL A 35 -6.77 -15.09 5.64
N ARG A 36 -6.02 -15.51 6.66
CA ARG A 36 -4.87 -16.43 6.50
C ARG A 36 -5.25 -17.76 5.82
N SER A 37 -6.44 -18.28 6.07
CA SER A 37 -6.94 -19.52 5.45
C SER A 37 -7.22 -19.39 3.95
N GLU A 38 -7.38 -18.16 3.45
CA GLU A 38 -7.73 -17.86 2.06
C GLU A 38 -6.56 -17.21 1.29
N ALA A 39 -5.42 -17.05 1.96
CA ALA A 39 -4.27 -16.34 1.44
C ALA A 39 -3.67 -17.01 0.19
N ARG A 40 -3.48 -16.22 -0.86
CA ARG A 40 -2.87 -16.61 -2.12
C ARG A 40 -1.46 -16.05 -2.21
N ARG A 41 -0.60 -16.68 -3.02
CA ARG A 41 0.73 -16.15 -3.33
C ARG A 41 0.60 -15.02 -4.37
N GLY A 42 0.19 -13.85 -3.93
CA GLY A 42 0.06 -12.66 -4.77
C GLY A 42 -0.12 -11.39 -3.97
N LEU A 43 0.29 -10.26 -4.56
CA LEU A 43 0.14 -8.93 -3.98
C LEU A 43 -0.44 -7.98 -5.03
N ALA A 44 -1.44 -7.20 -4.64
CA ALA A 44 -1.99 -6.13 -5.46
C ALA A 44 -1.53 -4.76 -4.96
N VAL A 45 -1.12 -3.90 -5.89
CA VAL A 45 -0.84 -2.48 -5.61
C VAL A 45 -1.97 -1.66 -6.19
N VAL A 46 -2.65 -0.87 -5.36
CA VAL A 46 -3.80 -0.06 -5.75
C VAL A 46 -3.41 1.42 -5.66
N CYS A 47 -3.28 2.06 -6.82
CA CYS A 47 -2.98 3.48 -6.95
C CYS A 47 -4.26 4.33 -6.87
N HIS A 48 -4.13 5.55 -6.36
CA HIS A 48 -5.25 6.50 -6.30
C HIS A 48 -5.35 7.39 -7.55
N PRO A 49 -6.51 8.01 -7.80
CA PRO A 49 -6.67 9.00 -8.88
C PRO A 49 -5.80 10.24 -8.64
N ASN A 50 -5.76 11.15 -9.63
CA ASN A 50 -4.88 12.32 -9.63
C ASN A 50 -4.99 13.18 -8.33
N PRO A 51 -3.87 13.50 -7.65
CA PRO A 51 -3.90 14.25 -6.38
C PRO A 51 -4.58 15.63 -6.43
N PRO A 52 -4.38 16.48 -7.47
CA PRO A 52 -5.05 17.78 -7.58
C PRO A 52 -6.58 17.72 -7.54
N ASP A 53 -7.17 16.58 -7.92
CA ASP A 53 -8.62 16.35 -7.91
C ASP A 53 -9.09 15.71 -6.59
N GLY A 54 -8.27 15.76 -5.53
CA GLY A 54 -8.54 15.18 -4.22
C GLY A 54 -8.24 13.67 -4.11
N GLY A 55 -7.45 13.13 -5.04
CA GLY A 55 -7.04 11.73 -5.04
C GLY A 55 -6.07 11.41 -3.89
N THR A 56 -6.45 10.44 -3.05
CA THR A 56 -5.61 9.90 -1.97
C THR A 56 -5.82 8.40 -1.84
N MET A 57 -4.93 7.72 -1.12
CA MET A 57 -5.11 6.30 -0.79
C MET A 57 -6.42 6.01 -0.02
N HIS A 58 -7.03 7.03 0.59
CA HIS A 58 -8.30 6.93 1.33
C HIS A 58 -9.54 7.14 0.45
N ASN A 59 -9.37 7.34 -0.86
CA ASN A 59 -10.50 7.39 -1.78
C ASN A 59 -11.34 6.11 -1.62
N LYS A 60 -12.67 6.27 -1.59
CA LYS A 60 -13.60 5.14 -1.35
C LYS A 60 -13.46 4.05 -2.39
N VAL A 61 -13.27 4.39 -3.67
CA VAL A 61 -13.06 3.41 -4.74
C VAL A 61 -11.78 2.62 -4.47
N VAL A 62 -10.68 3.31 -4.19
CA VAL A 62 -9.37 2.68 -3.88
C VAL A 62 -9.47 1.75 -2.66
N THR A 63 -10.12 2.21 -1.59
CA THR A 63 -10.31 1.43 -0.36
C THR A 63 -11.18 0.19 -0.60
N MET A 64 -12.29 0.34 -1.32
CA MET A 64 -13.17 -0.78 -1.66
C MET A 64 -12.50 -1.78 -2.61
N THR A 65 -11.70 -1.32 -3.58
CA THR A 65 -10.91 -2.20 -4.45
C THR A 65 -9.88 -3.00 -3.65
N SER A 66 -9.13 -2.36 -2.75
CA SER A 66 -8.17 -3.03 -1.85
C SER A 66 -8.86 -4.11 -1.01
N ARG A 67 -9.98 -3.77 -0.40
CA ARG A 67 -10.76 -4.71 0.42
C ARG A 67 -11.28 -5.89 -0.40
N ALA A 68 -11.87 -5.64 -1.58
CA ALA A 68 -12.39 -6.72 -2.43
C ALA A 68 -11.29 -7.68 -2.91
N LEU A 69 -10.08 -7.17 -3.18
CA LEU A 69 -8.93 -7.99 -3.53
C LEU A 69 -8.40 -8.79 -2.32
N ALA A 70 -8.43 -8.22 -1.11
CA ALA A 70 -8.12 -8.93 0.13
C ALA A 70 -9.13 -10.04 0.44
N GLU A 71 -10.42 -9.81 0.20
CA GLU A 71 -11.48 -10.84 0.26
C GLU A 71 -11.29 -11.92 -0.82
N CYS A 72 -10.58 -11.62 -1.91
CA CYS A 72 -10.16 -12.62 -2.91
C CYS A 72 -8.87 -13.37 -2.53
N GLY A 73 -8.30 -13.11 -1.35
CA GLY A 73 -7.11 -13.77 -0.83
C GLY A 73 -5.78 -13.10 -1.18
N LEU A 74 -5.77 -11.88 -1.72
CA LEU A 74 -4.54 -11.16 -2.06
C LEU A 74 -4.13 -10.19 -0.96
N THR A 75 -2.84 -10.14 -0.64
CA THR A 75 -2.31 -8.99 0.12
C THR A 75 -2.43 -7.74 -0.74
N CYS A 76 -2.97 -6.66 -0.17
CA CYS A 76 -3.20 -5.41 -0.89
C CYS A 76 -2.40 -4.28 -0.27
N VAL A 77 -1.86 -3.42 -1.14
CA VAL A 77 -1.07 -2.26 -0.75
C VAL A 77 -1.63 -1.02 -1.42
N ARG A 78 -1.92 0.00 -0.62
CA ARG A 78 -2.29 1.36 -1.06
C ARG A 78 -1.26 2.35 -0.54
N PHE A 79 -1.03 3.44 -1.26
CA PHE A 79 -0.07 4.47 -0.85
C PHE A 79 -0.47 5.82 -1.43
N ASN A 80 -0.03 6.92 -0.80
CA ASN A 80 -0.13 8.26 -1.40
C ASN A 80 1.07 8.51 -2.33
N PHE A 81 0.83 8.99 -3.55
CA PHE A 81 1.89 9.49 -4.43
C PHE A 81 2.62 10.68 -3.79
N ARG A 82 3.80 11.03 -4.33
CA ARG A 82 4.53 12.23 -3.87
C ARG A 82 3.67 13.49 -4.09
N GLY A 83 3.58 14.34 -3.08
CA GLY A 83 2.80 15.57 -3.06
C GLY A 83 2.69 16.13 -1.66
#